data_AF-A0A4Q3WCH8-F1
#
_entry.id   AF-A0A4Q3WCH8-F1
#
_cell.length_a   1.000
_cell.length_b   1.000
_cell.length_c   1.000
_cell.angle_alpha   90.00
_cell.angle_beta   90.00
_cell.angle_gamma   90.00
#
_symmetry.space_group_name_H-M   'P 1'
#
loop_
_entity.id
_entity.type
_entity.pdbx_description
1 polymer ?
#
loop_
_entity_poly.entity_id
_entity_poly.type
_entity_poly.pdbx_seq_one_letter_code
_entity_poly.pdbx_strand_id
1 'polypeptide(L)'
;MKKLVQILVILFFVYPLPGVAQFKRVSVMGSSSAYGYFPGTSIPRDSAWAFKVKEHFKASGVIDTLYNIGTPGIDCYIGMPTGYVPPAGRNNPNPDFNITKAVNFVPAPDVVIINFPSNNYTVLSIAEIMFCLQTMKDYANARNIRCYITTTQPRNDFVQLVERQKLREIRDSIVERFGVFAIDFWTDIVQEPSLFIRPEYNLGDGVHLTPAGHTVLKNKVIERDIFFGPVALSNGKLYATDRGDHVMIRWNPGVLTSFMPYRLERSDESGMFQTIHTFPAQSFADEQMLFADEGAQRGINLYRVEGRDAEGNIHYSPVVSVKHLAKGGAQPYLFPTVSSTFVNLILPPGFSTSVVICDAAGKVVWQKMYVEAGFRRNERIDVTRFASGLYRVYFPGSNYKSVGLVCRR
;
A
#
# COMPACT_ATOMS: atom_id res chain seq x y z
N MET A 1 2.73 -5.76 -79.42
CA MET A 1 3.38 -6.20 -78.17
C MET A 1 2.69 -5.53 -76.99
N LYS A 2 1.69 -6.19 -76.38
CA LYS A 2 1.01 -5.73 -75.15
C LYS A 2 1.53 -6.60 -74.00
N LYS A 3 2.22 -6.00 -73.02
CA LYS A 3 2.73 -6.71 -71.84
C LYS A 3 1.60 -6.86 -70.82
N LEU A 4 1.23 -8.11 -70.53
CA LEU A 4 0.40 -8.49 -69.40
C LEU A 4 1.19 -8.26 -68.11
N VAL A 5 0.62 -7.52 -67.16
CA VAL A 5 1.11 -7.44 -65.78
C VAL A 5 0.31 -8.47 -64.97
N GLN A 6 0.96 -9.54 -64.53
CA GLN A 6 0.40 -10.47 -63.54
C GLN A 6 0.51 -9.84 -62.15
N ILE A 7 -0.64 -9.58 -61.53
CA ILE A 7 -0.73 -9.19 -60.13
C ILE A 7 -0.66 -10.48 -59.30
N LEU A 8 0.43 -10.65 -58.57
CA LEU A 8 0.61 -11.73 -57.60
C LEU A 8 -0.15 -11.36 -56.32
N VAL A 9 -1.31 -11.99 -56.09
CA VAL A 9 -2.04 -11.88 -54.82
C VAL A 9 -1.37 -12.83 -53.82
N ILE A 10 -0.56 -12.27 -52.92
CA ILE A 10 -0.01 -13.01 -51.78
C ILE A 10 -1.09 -13.07 -50.71
N LEU A 11 -1.77 -14.21 -50.59
CA LEU A 11 -2.62 -14.52 -49.44
C LEU A 11 -1.71 -14.79 -48.23
N PHE A 12 -1.63 -13.84 -47.31
CA PHE A 12 -1.11 -14.08 -45.97
C PHE A 12 -2.11 -14.93 -45.18
N PHE A 13 -1.87 -16.23 -45.10
CA PHE A 13 -2.45 -17.05 -44.05
C PHE A 13 -1.79 -16.66 -42.72
N VAL A 14 -2.44 -15.78 -41.97
CA VAL A 14 -2.11 -15.53 -40.57
C VAL A 14 -2.52 -16.78 -39.79
N TYR A 15 -1.62 -17.73 -39.65
CA TYR A 15 -1.75 -18.75 -38.62
C TYR A 15 -1.65 -18.03 -37.27
N PRO A 16 -2.65 -18.14 -36.37
CA PRO A 16 -2.43 -17.72 -34.99
C PRO A 16 -1.33 -18.63 -34.46
N LEU A 17 -0.13 -18.08 -34.25
CA LEU A 17 0.84 -18.74 -33.41
C LEU A 17 0.14 -19.03 -32.08
N PRO A 18 0.13 -20.27 -31.59
CA PRO A 18 -0.40 -20.55 -30.27
C PRO A 18 0.38 -19.65 -29.30
N GLY A 19 -0.33 -18.70 -28.68
CA GLY A 19 0.27 -17.81 -27.70
C GLY A 19 0.95 -18.69 -26.65
N VAL A 20 2.26 -18.51 -26.48
CA VAL A 20 2.99 -19.19 -25.41
C VAL A 20 2.34 -18.72 -24.11
N ALA A 21 1.65 -19.61 -23.41
CA ALA A 21 1.13 -19.32 -22.09
C ALA A 21 2.31 -18.88 -21.21
N GLN A 22 2.36 -17.60 -20.84
CA GLN A 22 3.41 -17.08 -19.98
C GLN A 22 3.12 -17.53 -18.54
N PHE A 23 3.59 -18.72 -18.19
CA PHE A 23 3.50 -19.26 -16.84
C PHE A 23 3.96 -18.22 -15.82
N LYS A 24 3.19 -18.08 -14.73
CA LYS A 24 3.54 -17.22 -13.61
C LYS A 24 4.58 -17.91 -12.72
N ARG A 25 5.32 -17.11 -11.96
CA ARG A 25 6.37 -17.58 -11.05
C ARG A 25 6.22 -16.95 -9.68
N VAL A 26 6.44 -17.77 -8.65
CA VAL A 26 6.33 -17.33 -7.25
C VAL A 26 7.66 -17.50 -6.56
N SER A 27 8.07 -16.52 -5.74
CA SER A 27 9.12 -16.69 -4.76
C SER A 27 8.55 -16.61 -3.35
N VAL A 28 8.87 -17.59 -2.52
CA VAL A 28 8.52 -17.63 -1.10
C VAL A 28 9.79 -17.45 -0.29
N MET A 29 9.77 -16.53 0.66
CA MET A 29 10.86 -16.29 1.60
C MET A 29 10.32 -16.18 3.02
N GLY A 30 11.16 -16.44 4.03
CA GLY A 30 10.72 -16.40 5.41
C GLY A 30 11.42 -17.41 6.31
N SER A 31 10.75 -17.76 7.41
CA SER A 31 11.30 -18.65 8.43
C SER A 31 10.86 -20.13 8.25
N SER A 32 10.79 -20.89 9.35
CA SER A 32 10.47 -22.32 9.40
C SER A 32 9.14 -22.69 8.75
N SER A 33 8.08 -21.89 8.95
CA SER A 33 6.78 -22.14 8.31
C SER A 33 6.86 -22.01 6.78
N ALA A 34 7.64 -21.05 6.26
CA ALA A 34 7.89 -20.88 4.83
C ALA A 34 8.78 -22.01 4.27
N TYR A 35 9.82 -22.37 5.03
CA TYR A 35 10.70 -23.49 4.72
C TYR A 35 9.92 -24.81 4.63
N GLY A 36 8.92 -25.02 5.48
CA GLY A 36 8.24 -26.30 5.64
C GLY A 36 8.96 -27.21 6.64
N TYR A 37 9.24 -26.67 7.82
CA TYR A 37 9.99 -27.35 8.86
C TYR A 37 9.07 -28.15 9.79
N PHE A 38 9.29 -29.48 9.86
CA PHE A 38 8.57 -30.40 10.75
C PHE A 38 9.55 -31.12 11.68
N PRO A 39 10.13 -30.41 12.68
CA PRO A 39 11.21 -30.94 13.51
C PRO A 39 10.81 -32.21 14.26
N GLY A 40 11.72 -33.18 14.34
CA GLY A 40 11.50 -34.42 15.10
C GLY A 40 10.49 -35.38 14.47
N THR A 41 10.08 -35.16 13.22
CA THR A 41 9.13 -36.02 12.51
C THR A 41 9.71 -36.56 11.20
N SER A 42 9.08 -37.60 10.65
CA SER A 42 9.34 -38.09 9.30
C SER A 42 8.42 -37.45 8.24
N ILE A 43 7.70 -36.38 8.59
CA ILE A 43 6.75 -35.72 7.69
C ILE A 43 7.56 -35.05 6.55
N PRO A 44 7.25 -35.36 5.28
CA PRO A 44 8.01 -34.82 4.17
C PRO A 44 7.76 -33.31 4.02
N ARG A 45 8.79 -32.60 3.56
CA ARG A 45 8.78 -31.13 3.42
C ARG A 45 7.67 -30.62 2.49
N ASP A 46 7.29 -31.41 1.49
CA ASP A 46 6.20 -31.09 0.56
C ASP A 46 4.80 -31.09 1.21
N SER A 47 4.69 -31.59 2.45
CA SER A 47 3.50 -31.43 3.29
C SER A 47 3.30 -29.99 3.80
N ALA A 48 4.23 -29.08 3.55
CA ALA A 48 4.11 -27.68 3.93
C ALA A 48 3.38 -26.81 2.89
N TRP A 49 2.81 -25.71 3.37
CA TRP A 49 1.91 -24.82 2.62
C TRP A 49 2.51 -24.35 1.28
N ALA A 50 3.80 -23.96 1.26
CA ALA A 50 4.42 -23.41 0.06
C ALA A 50 4.51 -24.46 -1.07
N PHE A 51 4.75 -25.73 -0.72
CA PHE A 51 4.80 -26.83 -1.67
C PHE A 51 3.40 -27.26 -2.11
N LYS A 52 2.42 -27.25 -1.20
CA LYS A 52 1.01 -27.45 -1.55
C LYS A 52 0.47 -26.36 -2.48
N VAL A 53 0.91 -25.11 -2.32
CA VAL A 53 0.62 -24.00 -3.24
C VAL A 53 1.27 -24.25 -4.60
N LYS A 54 2.54 -24.66 -4.61
CA LYS A 54 3.27 -25.03 -5.84
C LYS A 54 2.51 -26.12 -6.61
N GLU A 55 2.16 -27.20 -5.95
CA GLU A 55 1.45 -28.33 -6.53
C GLU A 55 0.09 -27.89 -7.11
N HIS A 56 -0.70 -27.15 -6.34
CA HIS A 56 -2.02 -26.67 -6.77
C HIS A 56 -1.96 -25.84 -8.06
N PHE A 57 -1.09 -24.82 -8.11
CA PHE A 57 -1.00 -23.94 -9.28
C PHE A 57 -0.26 -24.57 -10.46
N LYS A 58 0.63 -25.55 -10.22
CA LYS A 58 1.21 -26.35 -11.30
C LYS A 58 0.17 -27.24 -11.95
N ALA A 59 -0.66 -27.92 -11.15
CA ALA A 59 -1.71 -28.80 -11.64
C ALA A 59 -2.75 -28.05 -12.48
N SER A 60 -2.98 -26.77 -12.20
CA SER A 60 -3.86 -25.90 -13.00
C SER A 60 -3.16 -25.18 -14.16
N GLY A 61 -1.87 -25.42 -14.39
CA GLY A 61 -1.10 -24.78 -15.46
C GLY A 61 -0.87 -23.27 -15.27
N VAL A 62 -1.06 -22.74 -14.06
CA VAL A 62 -0.90 -21.31 -13.74
C VAL A 62 0.56 -20.94 -13.55
N ILE A 63 1.33 -21.79 -12.84
CA ILE A 63 2.76 -21.55 -12.61
C ILE A 63 3.64 -22.66 -13.19
N ASP A 64 4.87 -22.31 -13.58
CA ASP A 64 5.92 -23.28 -13.90
C ASP A 64 6.85 -23.55 -12.71
N THR A 65 7.01 -22.56 -11.81
CA THR A 65 8.05 -22.56 -10.79
C THR A 65 7.58 -21.82 -9.54
N LEU A 66 7.92 -22.41 -8.39
CA LEU A 66 7.92 -21.74 -7.10
C LEU A 66 9.31 -21.87 -6.49
N TYR A 67 9.99 -20.75 -6.30
CA TYR A 67 11.25 -20.65 -5.58
C TYR A 67 10.95 -20.57 -4.08
N ASN A 68 11.63 -21.37 -3.26
CA ASN A 68 11.47 -21.31 -1.80
C ASN A 68 12.83 -21.12 -1.15
N ILE A 69 13.06 -19.90 -0.64
CA ILE A 69 14.26 -19.51 0.11
C ILE A 69 13.93 -19.28 1.60
N GLY A 70 12.86 -19.88 2.10
CA GLY A 70 12.64 -19.93 3.54
C GLY A 70 13.78 -20.67 4.23
N THR A 71 14.07 -20.32 5.48
CA THR A 71 15.03 -21.07 6.31
C THR A 71 14.61 -21.04 7.79
N PRO A 72 14.67 -22.14 8.55
CA PRO A 72 14.24 -22.13 9.94
C PRO A 72 15.00 -21.13 10.83
N GLY A 73 14.33 -20.61 11.85
CA GLY A 73 14.98 -19.84 12.93
C GLY A 73 15.28 -18.36 12.63
N ILE A 74 15.11 -17.89 11.39
CA ILE A 74 15.44 -16.49 11.06
C ILE A 74 14.31 -15.51 11.39
N ASP A 75 14.68 -14.26 11.67
CA ASP A 75 13.76 -13.13 11.87
C ASP A 75 13.70 -12.22 10.62
N CYS A 76 12.87 -11.17 10.68
CA CYS A 76 12.63 -10.28 9.56
C CYS A 76 13.84 -9.42 9.16
N TYR A 77 14.82 -9.19 10.05
CA TYR A 77 16.03 -8.43 9.70
C TYR A 77 16.92 -9.21 8.74
N ILE A 78 17.00 -10.53 8.89
CA ILE A 78 17.74 -11.40 7.97
C ILE A 78 17.17 -11.31 6.54
N GLY A 79 15.85 -11.07 6.43
CA GLY A 79 15.15 -10.91 5.15
C GLY A 79 15.37 -9.56 4.43
N MET A 80 15.95 -8.56 5.11
CA MET A 80 16.12 -7.20 4.58
C MET A 80 17.02 -7.14 3.33
N PRO A 81 16.95 -6.08 2.50
CA PRO A 81 17.79 -5.97 1.31
C PRO A 81 19.28 -6.14 1.61
N THR A 82 20.00 -6.77 0.69
CA THR A 82 21.46 -6.83 0.73
C THR A 82 22.04 -5.42 0.80
N GLY A 83 22.95 -5.19 1.73
CA GLY A 83 23.56 -3.89 1.98
C GLY A 83 22.79 -3.00 2.98
N TYR A 84 21.61 -3.41 3.45
CA TYR A 84 20.97 -2.75 4.60
C TYR A 84 21.84 -2.93 5.84
N VAL A 85 22.04 -1.85 6.60
CA VAL A 85 22.78 -1.84 7.87
C VAL A 85 21.77 -1.76 9.02
N PRO A 86 21.56 -2.86 9.79
CA PRO A 86 20.64 -2.85 10.91
C PRO A 86 21.10 -1.97 12.07
N PRO A 87 20.17 -1.55 12.96
CA PRO A 87 20.53 -1.02 14.27
C PRO A 87 21.41 -2.00 15.06
N ALA A 88 22.22 -1.47 15.99
CA ALA A 88 23.08 -2.29 16.84
C ALA A 88 22.27 -3.38 17.58
N GLY A 89 22.82 -4.60 17.62
CA GLY A 89 22.17 -5.75 18.27
C GLY A 89 21.08 -6.44 17.44
N ARG A 90 20.96 -6.12 16.15
CA ARG A 90 20.06 -6.81 15.20
C ARG A 90 20.85 -7.67 14.22
N ASN A 91 20.20 -8.72 13.72
CA ASN A 91 20.80 -9.63 12.75
C ASN A 91 21.07 -8.91 11.43
N ASN A 92 22.23 -9.18 10.82
CA ASN A 92 22.53 -8.67 9.49
C ASN A 92 21.68 -9.39 8.42
N PRO A 93 21.31 -8.69 7.33
CA PRO A 93 20.69 -9.34 6.18
C PRO A 93 21.55 -10.49 5.65
N ASN A 94 20.91 -11.61 5.29
CA ASN A 94 21.63 -12.73 4.67
C ASN A 94 21.28 -12.81 3.17
N PRO A 95 22.26 -12.61 2.26
CA PRO A 95 22.04 -12.68 0.81
C PRO A 95 21.44 -13.97 0.27
N ASP A 96 21.51 -15.09 1.01
CA ASP A 96 20.91 -16.35 0.58
C ASP A 96 19.41 -16.45 0.88
N PHE A 97 18.91 -15.67 1.84
CA PHE A 97 17.56 -15.79 2.39
C PHE A 97 16.78 -14.47 2.41
N ASN A 98 17.24 -13.46 1.67
CA ASN A 98 16.67 -12.12 1.71
C ASN A 98 15.88 -11.71 0.47
N ILE A 99 15.26 -10.54 0.55
CA ILE A 99 14.43 -9.98 -0.51
C ILE A 99 15.23 -9.69 -1.80
N THR A 100 16.53 -9.35 -1.68
CA THR A 100 17.38 -9.17 -2.85
C THR A 100 17.54 -10.46 -3.63
N LYS A 101 17.66 -11.61 -2.97
CA LYS A 101 17.65 -12.91 -3.64
C LYS A 101 16.29 -13.21 -4.25
N ALA A 102 15.22 -13.03 -3.46
CA ALA A 102 13.85 -13.35 -3.86
C ALA A 102 13.44 -12.68 -5.18
N VAL A 103 13.81 -11.42 -5.40
CA VAL A 103 13.41 -10.67 -6.61
C VAL A 103 14.32 -10.89 -7.82
N ASN A 104 15.51 -11.46 -7.62
CA ASN A 104 16.55 -11.59 -8.67
C ASN A 104 16.70 -13.04 -9.17
N PHE A 105 15.71 -13.91 -8.94
CA PHE A 105 15.69 -15.20 -9.64
C PHE A 105 15.64 -15.01 -11.15
N VAL A 106 16.17 -15.97 -11.89
CA VAL A 106 16.10 -16.01 -13.35
C VAL A 106 15.43 -17.33 -13.75
N PRO A 107 14.25 -17.29 -14.38
CA PRO A 107 13.43 -16.09 -14.66
C PRO A 107 12.91 -15.40 -13.38
N ALA A 108 12.64 -14.09 -13.47
CA ALA A 108 12.13 -13.31 -12.34
C ALA A 108 10.73 -13.80 -11.90
N PRO A 109 10.41 -13.74 -10.59
CA PRO A 109 9.08 -14.08 -10.12
C PRO A 109 8.07 -12.96 -10.43
N ASP A 110 6.83 -13.31 -10.69
CA ASP A 110 5.70 -12.38 -10.77
C ASP A 110 5.19 -12.00 -9.37
N VAL A 111 5.34 -12.91 -8.41
CA VAL A 111 4.84 -12.77 -7.03
C VAL A 111 5.92 -13.14 -6.02
N VAL A 112 6.05 -12.34 -4.96
CA VAL A 112 6.83 -12.68 -3.76
C VAL A 112 5.90 -12.78 -2.55
N ILE A 113 6.00 -13.87 -1.79
CA ILE A 113 5.30 -14.06 -0.50
C ILE A 113 6.33 -14.07 0.62
N ILE A 114 6.17 -13.17 1.58
CA ILE A 114 7.07 -12.99 2.73
C ILE A 114 6.39 -13.55 3.99
N ASN A 115 7.03 -14.55 4.63
CA ASN A 115 6.49 -15.23 5.79
C ASN A 115 7.49 -15.30 6.97
N PHE A 116 7.50 -14.24 7.80
CA PHE A 116 8.23 -14.18 9.07
C PHE A 116 7.23 -14.24 10.25
N PRO A 117 6.91 -15.44 10.74
CA PRO A 117 5.77 -15.63 11.64
C PRO A 117 5.99 -15.11 13.07
N SER A 118 7.18 -15.26 13.65
CA SER A 118 7.31 -15.08 15.12
C SER A 118 8.72 -14.94 15.71
N ASN A 119 9.80 -15.31 15.00
CA ASN A 119 11.13 -15.34 15.61
C ASN A 119 11.61 -13.95 16.06
N ASN A 120 12.16 -13.89 17.27
CA ASN A 120 12.58 -12.67 17.96
C ASN A 120 11.48 -11.64 18.21
N TYR A 121 10.19 -11.96 17.99
CA TYR A 121 9.11 -10.98 18.17
C TYR A 121 8.78 -10.67 19.62
N THR A 122 9.30 -11.42 20.60
CA THR A 122 9.30 -10.99 22.02
C THR A 122 10.26 -9.82 22.23
N VAL A 123 11.38 -9.78 21.50
CA VAL A 123 12.45 -8.77 21.62
C VAL A 123 12.24 -7.57 20.71
N LEU A 124 11.88 -7.79 19.44
CA LEU A 124 11.71 -6.71 18.46
C LEU A 124 10.45 -5.88 18.77
N SER A 125 10.50 -4.58 18.55
CA SER A 125 9.30 -3.74 18.60
C SER A 125 8.42 -3.97 17.37
N ILE A 126 7.11 -3.73 17.51
CA ILE A 126 6.17 -3.82 16.37
C ILE A 126 6.59 -2.87 15.24
N ALA A 127 7.12 -1.69 15.58
CA ALA A 127 7.62 -0.72 14.61
C ALA A 127 8.80 -1.25 13.78
N GLU A 128 9.76 -1.95 14.41
CA GLU A 128 10.88 -2.57 13.70
C GLU A 128 10.41 -3.68 12.76
N ILE A 129 9.48 -4.52 13.22
CA ILE A 129 8.92 -5.61 12.41
C ILE A 129 8.19 -5.01 11.20
N MET A 130 7.35 -4.01 11.41
CA MET A 130 6.64 -3.34 10.31
C MET A 130 7.60 -2.64 9.35
N PHE A 131 8.68 -2.02 9.86
CA PHE A 131 9.71 -1.42 9.02
C PHE A 131 10.38 -2.47 8.12
N CYS A 132 10.73 -3.63 8.67
CA CYS A 132 11.36 -4.69 7.88
C CYS A 132 10.41 -5.21 6.79
N LEU A 133 9.17 -5.54 7.15
CA LEU A 133 8.17 -6.06 6.22
C LEU A 133 7.82 -5.04 5.13
N GLN A 134 7.66 -3.76 5.48
CA GLN A 134 7.41 -2.68 4.53
C GLN A 134 8.59 -2.51 3.57
N THR A 135 9.82 -2.48 4.09
CA THR A 135 11.02 -2.33 3.27
C THR A 135 11.13 -3.45 2.23
N MET A 136 10.91 -4.71 2.64
CA MET A 136 10.94 -5.82 1.70
C MET A 136 9.81 -5.75 0.66
N LYS A 137 8.60 -5.37 1.08
CA LYS A 137 7.48 -5.16 0.15
C LYS A 137 7.81 -4.09 -0.88
N ASP A 138 8.31 -2.94 -0.45
CA ASP A 138 8.64 -1.83 -1.34
C ASP A 138 9.79 -2.20 -2.28
N TYR A 139 10.76 -2.98 -1.80
CA TYR A 139 11.87 -3.47 -2.61
C TYR A 139 11.42 -4.39 -3.76
N ALA A 140 10.43 -5.25 -3.52
CA ALA A 140 9.80 -6.07 -4.55
C ALA A 140 8.92 -5.24 -5.50
N ASN A 141 8.07 -4.36 -4.95
CA ASN A 141 7.19 -3.51 -5.75
C ASN A 141 7.97 -2.57 -6.69
N ALA A 142 9.13 -2.07 -6.27
CA ALA A 142 10.01 -1.25 -7.10
C ALA A 142 10.55 -1.97 -8.36
N ARG A 143 10.39 -3.30 -8.42
CA ARG A 143 10.73 -4.15 -9.57
C ARG A 143 9.50 -4.67 -10.30
N ASN A 144 8.33 -4.07 -10.03
CA ASN A 144 7.03 -4.49 -10.56
C ASN A 144 6.66 -5.94 -10.19
N ILE A 145 7.17 -6.43 -9.05
CA ILE A 145 6.84 -7.77 -8.53
C ILE A 145 5.77 -7.62 -7.46
N ARG A 146 4.65 -8.34 -7.59
CA ARG A 146 3.57 -8.27 -6.60
C ARG A 146 4.02 -8.91 -5.29
N CYS A 147 3.98 -8.18 -4.20
CA CYS A 147 4.45 -8.67 -2.91
C CYS A 147 3.33 -8.79 -1.87
N TYR A 148 3.20 -9.98 -1.27
CA TYR A 148 2.28 -10.29 -0.19
C TYR A 148 3.03 -10.56 1.11
N ILE A 149 2.46 -10.10 2.23
CA ILE A 149 2.98 -10.30 3.58
C ILE A 149 2.03 -11.22 4.34
N THR A 150 2.49 -12.36 4.83
CA THR A 150 1.66 -13.19 5.71
C THR A 150 1.66 -12.63 7.13
N THR A 151 0.58 -12.79 7.88
CA THR A 151 0.54 -12.44 9.30
C THR A 151 1.44 -13.34 10.15
N THR A 152 1.54 -13.01 11.44
CA THR A 152 2.12 -13.91 12.46
C THR A 152 1.31 -15.21 12.59
N GLN A 153 1.89 -16.16 13.32
CA GLN A 153 1.25 -17.43 13.72
C GLN A 153 1.31 -17.56 15.26
N PRO A 154 0.32 -18.18 15.91
CA PRO A 154 0.32 -18.36 17.36
C PRO A 154 1.46 -19.28 17.80
N ARG A 155 1.90 -19.12 19.06
CA ARG A 155 2.96 -19.92 19.69
C ARG A 155 2.55 -20.34 21.09
N ASN A 156 2.73 -21.62 21.41
CA ASN A 156 2.42 -22.18 22.72
C ASN A 156 3.57 -22.09 23.70
N ASP A 157 4.81 -22.02 23.21
CA ASP A 157 5.98 -21.79 24.05
C ASP A 157 6.09 -20.34 24.55
N PHE A 158 5.25 -19.44 24.03
CA PHE A 158 5.05 -18.10 24.60
C PHE A 158 4.09 -18.22 25.80
N VAL A 159 4.66 -18.59 26.95
CA VAL A 159 3.92 -18.96 28.16
C VAL A 159 3.10 -17.78 28.68
N GLN A 160 3.61 -16.55 28.57
CA GLN A 160 2.88 -15.38 29.05
C GLN A 160 1.85 -14.92 28.03
N LEU A 161 0.63 -14.63 28.49
CA LEU A 161 -0.44 -14.13 27.63
C LEU A 161 -0.03 -12.85 26.89
N VAL A 162 0.75 -11.97 27.53
CA VAL A 162 1.24 -10.71 26.92
C VAL A 162 2.08 -10.94 25.66
N GLU A 163 2.86 -12.03 25.61
CA GLU A 163 3.70 -12.36 24.45
C GLU A 163 2.83 -12.84 23.28
N ARG A 164 1.79 -13.64 23.58
CA ARG A 164 0.83 -14.09 22.56
C ARG A 164 -0.09 -12.97 22.10
N GLN A 165 -0.47 -12.05 23.00
CA GLN A 165 -1.17 -10.81 22.65
C GLN A 165 -0.32 -9.95 21.73
N LYS A 166 0.98 -9.80 21.99
CA LYS A 166 1.89 -9.09 21.09
C LYS A 166 1.92 -9.71 19.69
N LEU A 167 1.90 -11.03 19.56
CA LEU A 167 1.79 -11.67 18.23
C LEU A 167 0.48 -11.32 17.52
N ARG A 168 -0.64 -11.24 18.25
CA ARG A 168 -1.93 -10.78 17.71
C ARG A 168 -1.87 -9.31 17.29
N GLU A 169 -1.28 -8.44 18.09
CA GLU A 169 -1.09 -7.02 17.77
C GLU A 169 -0.24 -6.83 16.50
N ILE A 170 0.81 -7.65 16.32
CA ILE A 170 1.62 -7.66 15.09
C ILE A 170 0.77 -8.15 13.90
N ARG A 171 -0.05 -9.20 14.08
CA ARG A 171 -1.00 -9.66 13.06
C ARG A 171 -1.93 -8.54 12.62
N ASP A 172 -2.54 -7.85 13.58
CA ASP A 172 -3.48 -6.75 13.30
C ASP A 172 -2.76 -5.60 12.59
N SER A 173 -1.54 -5.28 13.00
CA SER A 173 -0.69 -4.28 12.34
C SER A 173 -0.35 -4.66 10.89
N ILE A 174 -0.12 -5.94 10.60
CA ILE A 174 0.13 -6.44 9.23
C ILE A 174 -1.13 -6.28 8.38
N VAL A 175 -2.29 -6.67 8.91
CA VAL A 175 -3.57 -6.55 8.19
C VAL A 175 -3.89 -5.08 7.92
N GLU A 176 -3.74 -4.20 8.92
CA GLU A 176 -3.99 -2.77 8.77
C GLU A 176 -3.05 -2.13 7.75
N ARG A 177 -1.74 -2.43 7.83
CA ARG A 177 -0.73 -1.81 6.97
C ARG A 177 -0.78 -2.28 5.53
N PHE A 178 -0.97 -3.58 5.32
CA PHE A 178 -0.84 -4.20 3.99
C PHE A 178 -2.19 -4.51 3.35
N GLY A 179 -3.29 -4.51 4.11
CA GLY A 179 -4.66 -4.67 3.61
C GLY A 179 -4.84 -5.87 2.69
N VAL A 180 -5.21 -5.61 1.44
CA VAL A 180 -5.36 -6.62 0.38
C VAL A 180 -4.05 -7.38 0.06
N PHE A 181 -2.90 -6.86 0.45
CA PHE A 181 -1.60 -7.53 0.35
C PHE A 181 -1.19 -8.33 1.60
N ALA A 182 -2.01 -8.33 2.65
CA ALA A 182 -1.81 -9.20 3.82
C ALA A 182 -2.46 -10.58 3.57
N ILE A 183 -1.82 -11.68 3.97
CA ILE A 183 -2.41 -13.02 3.97
C ILE A 183 -2.59 -13.49 5.41
N ASP A 184 -3.84 -13.73 5.81
CA ASP A 184 -4.17 -14.12 7.18
C ASP A 184 -3.76 -15.57 7.47
N PHE A 185 -2.64 -15.71 8.18
CA PHE A 185 -2.07 -16.97 8.66
C PHE A 185 -2.33 -17.14 10.18
N TRP A 186 -3.35 -16.48 10.73
CA TRP A 186 -3.65 -16.49 12.16
C TRP A 186 -5.04 -17.05 12.47
N THR A 187 -6.09 -16.46 11.87
CA THR A 187 -7.49 -16.59 12.34
C THR A 187 -7.98 -18.04 12.44
N ASP A 188 -7.66 -18.87 11.47
CA ASP A 188 -8.17 -20.25 11.42
C ASP A 188 -7.29 -21.25 12.18
N ILE A 189 -6.11 -20.85 12.64
CA ILE A 189 -5.16 -21.71 13.35
C ILE A 189 -4.96 -21.36 14.83
N VAL A 190 -5.53 -20.24 15.28
CA VAL A 190 -5.51 -19.79 16.67
C VAL A 190 -6.70 -20.33 17.46
N GLN A 191 -6.47 -20.70 18.72
CA GLN A 191 -7.50 -21.00 19.70
C GLN A 191 -7.76 -19.75 20.54
N GLU A 192 -8.99 -19.26 20.52
CA GLU A 192 -9.44 -18.15 21.39
C GLU A 192 -10.08 -18.72 22.68
N PRO A 193 -9.99 -18.01 23.82
CA PRO A 193 -9.28 -16.75 24.06
C PRO A 193 -7.81 -16.95 24.44
N SER A 194 -7.32 -18.20 24.44
CA SER A 194 -5.98 -18.50 24.93
C SER A 194 -4.90 -17.85 24.05
N LEU A 195 -5.11 -17.79 22.73
CA LEU A 195 -4.12 -17.45 21.70
C LEU A 195 -3.06 -18.53 21.49
N PHE A 196 -3.37 -19.78 21.85
CA PHE A 196 -2.57 -20.95 21.48
C PHE A 196 -2.82 -21.36 20.02
N ILE A 197 -1.91 -22.16 19.47
CA ILE A 197 -2.18 -22.96 18.27
C ILE A 197 -3.32 -23.91 18.61
N ARG A 198 -4.34 -24.00 17.74
CA ARG A 198 -5.41 -24.99 17.91
C ARG A 198 -4.82 -26.41 18.01
N PRO A 199 -5.29 -27.26 18.93
CA PRO A 199 -4.69 -28.58 19.17
C PRO A 199 -4.54 -29.44 17.91
N GLU A 200 -5.52 -29.42 17.00
CA GLU A 200 -5.51 -30.16 15.73
C GLU A 200 -4.41 -29.69 14.75
N TYR A 201 -3.90 -28.47 14.94
CA TYR A 201 -2.87 -27.88 14.10
C TYR A 201 -1.51 -27.78 14.78
N ASN A 202 -1.38 -28.11 16.07
CA ASN A 202 -0.11 -28.08 16.77
C ASN A 202 0.71 -29.35 16.46
N LEU A 203 1.93 -29.20 15.95
CA LEU A 203 2.84 -30.31 15.68
C LEU A 203 3.29 -31.04 16.97
N GLY A 204 3.14 -30.38 18.12
CA GLY A 204 3.47 -30.92 19.44
C GLY A 204 4.64 -30.20 20.11
N ASP A 205 5.40 -29.39 19.36
CA ASP A 205 6.49 -28.56 19.89
C ASP A 205 6.02 -27.16 20.34
N GLY A 206 4.75 -26.81 20.08
CA GLY A 206 4.19 -25.52 20.42
C GLY A 206 4.61 -24.38 19.51
N VAL A 207 5.24 -24.67 18.37
CA VAL A 207 5.78 -23.67 17.44
C VAL A 207 5.32 -23.91 16.02
N HIS A 208 5.42 -25.16 15.57
CA HIS A 208 5.20 -25.54 14.19
C HIS A 208 3.82 -26.16 14.01
N LEU A 209 3.29 -26.03 12.79
CA LEU A 209 1.98 -26.55 12.45
C LEU A 209 2.07 -27.98 11.93
N THR A 210 1.01 -28.75 12.10
CA THR A 210 0.82 -30.03 11.40
C THR A 210 0.60 -29.79 9.90
N PRO A 211 0.71 -30.84 9.06
CA PRO A 211 0.29 -30.77 7.65
C PRO A 211 -1.15 -30.27 7.43
N ALA A 212 -2.05 -30.53 8.38
CA ALA A 212 -3.41 -30.01 8.34
C ALA A 212 -3.42 -28.48 8.52
N GLY A 213 -2.66 -27.96 9.50
CA GLY A 213 -2.49 -26.51 9.68
C GLY A 213 -1.85 -25.84 8.46
N HIS A 214 -0.83 -26.48 7.86
CA HIS A 214 -0.26 -26.01 6.60
C HIS A 214 -1.24 -26.03 5.42
N THR A 215 -2.25 -26.90 5.44
CA THR A 215 -3.32 -26.91 4.43
C THR A 215 -4.24 -25.70 4.58
N VAL A 216 -4.56 -25.29 5.82
CA VAL A 216 -5.27 -24.02 6.10
C VAL A 216 -4.49 -22.84 5.52
N LEU A 217 -3.17 -22.76 5.77
CA LEU A 217 -2.33 -21.69 5.24
C LEU A 217 -2.30 -21.67 3.70
N LYS A 218 -2.22 -22.83 3.05
CA LYS A 218 -2.28 -22.95 1.59
C LYS A 218 -3.61 -22.42 1.04
N ASN A 219 -4.74 -22.73 1.68
CA ASN A 219 -6.05 -22.23 1.25
C ASN A 219 -6.12 -20.70 1.34
N LYS A 220 -5.55 -20.09 2.38
CA LYS A 220 -5.48 -18.62 2.51
C LYS A 220 -4.68 -17.95 1.38
N VAL A 221 -3.65 -18.61 0.88
CA VAL A 221 -2.89 -18.12 -0.30
C VAL A 221 -3.73 -18.21 -1.57
N ILE A 222 -4.50 -19.28 -1.75
CA ILE A 222 -5.39 -19.44 -2.91
C ILE A 222 -6.53 -18.42 -2.87
N GLU A 223 -7.21 -18.29 -1.72
CA GLU A 223 -8.29 -17.32 -1.48
C GLU A 223 -7.85 -15.87 -1.71
N ARG A 224 -6.56 -15.57 -1.53
CA ARG A 224 -5.99 -14.25 -1.77
C ARG A 224 -5.89 -13.88 -3.25
N ASP A 225 -5.99 -14.86 -4.15
CA ASP A 225 -5.84 -14.68 -5.58
C ASP A 225 -4.55 -13.91 -5.94
N ILE A 226 -3.41 -14.48 -5.57
CA ILE A 226 -2.11 -13.80 -5.63
C ILE A 226 -1.66 -13.40 -7.06
N PHE A 227 -2.30 -13.90 -8.12
CA PHE A 227 -1.94 -13.61 -9.51
C PHE A 227 -2.79 -12.53 -10.16
N PHE A 228 -4.07 -12.43 -9.79
CA PHE A 228 -5.01 -11.44 -10.34
C PHE A 228 -5.44 -10.40 -9.30
N GLY A 229 -4.96 -10.55 -8.06
CA GLY A 229 -5.06 -9.55 -7.02
C GLY A 229 -4.33 -8.24 -7.38
N PRO A 230 -4.52 -7.21 -6.56
CA PRO A 230 -4.03 -5.87 -6.88
C PRO A 230 -2.51 -5.79 -6.98
N VAL A 231 -1.98 -4.81 -7.71
CA VAL A 231 -0.56 -4.45 -7.83
C VAL A 231 -0.31 -3.13 -7.08
N ALA A 232 0.90 -2.84 -6.62
CA ALA A 232 1.16 -1.58 -5.92
C ALA A 232 1.36 -0.42 -6.93
N LEU A 233 0.69 0.72 -6.72
CA LEU A 233 0.99 1.98 -7.40
C LEU A 233 2.30 2.54 -6.82
N SER A 234 3.42 2.24 -7.47
CA SER A 234 4.77 2.63 -7.01
C SER A 234 5.08 4.14 -7.16
N ASN A 235 4.36 4.86 -8.02
CA ASN A 235 4.66 6.26 -8.36
C ASN A 235 3.66 7.29 -7.80
N GLY A 236 2.52 6.83 -7.30
CA GLY A 236 1.47 7.71 -6.82
C GLY A 236 1.71 8.16 -5.38
N LYS A 237 1.63 9.47 -5.11
CA LYS A 237 1.77 10.05 -3.78
C LYS A 237 0.40 10.49 -3.26
N LEU A 238 -0.06 9.80 -2.21
CA LEU A 238 -1.26 10.16 -1.46
C LEU A 238 -0.86 10.91 -0.20
N TYR A 239 -1.63 11.94 0.15
CA TYR A 239 -1.49 12.69 1.39
C TYR A 239 -2.86 12.92 1.99
N ALA A 240 -2.97 12.81 3.32
CA ALA A 240 -4.15 13.18 4.09
C ALA A 240 -3.76 14.22 5.14
N THR A 241 -4.56 15.27 5.29
CA THR A 241 -4.31 16.36 6.25
C THR A 241 -5.60 16.74 6.95
N ASP A 242 -5.60 16.69 8.28
CA ASP A 242 -6.71 17.16 9.09
C ASP A 242 -6.92 18.67 8.92
N ARG A 243 -8.15 19.09 8.66
CA ARG A 243 -8.56 20.50 8.55
C ARG A 243 -9.60 20.90 9.61
N GLY A 244 -9.87 20.02 10.58
CA GLY A 244 -10.84 20.27 11.64
C GLY A 244 -12.24 19.83 11.23
N ASP A 245 -12.86 20.44 10.23
CA ASP A 245 -14.21 20.06 9.76
C ASP A 245 -14.21 18.90 8.75
N HIS A 246 -13.07 18.62 8.13
CA HIS A 246 -12.88 17.56 7.14
C HIS A 246 -11.42 17.08 7.13
N VAL A 247 -11.18 15.96 6.44
CA VAL A 247 -9.84 15.56 6.02
C VAL A 247 -9.62 15.98 4.57
N MET A 248 -8.56 16.74 4.32
CA MET A 248 -8.14 17.07 2.96
C MET A 248 -7.26 15.95 2.41
N ILE A 249 -7.69 15.37 1.29
CA ILE A 249 -6.95 14.36 0.55
C ILE A 249 -6.31 15.02 -0.67
N ARG A 250 -5.01 14.78 -0.82
CA ARG A 250 -4.25 15.15 -2.01
C ARG A 250 -3.68 13.91 -2.66
N TRP A 251 -4.09 13.67 -3.90
CA TRP A 251 -3.58 12.60 -4.74
C TRP A 251 -2.74 13.19 -5.88
N ASN A 252 -1.51 12.70 -6.00
CA ASN A 252 -0.70 12.91 -7.18
C ASN A 252 -0.40 11.53 -7.79
N PRO A 253 -1.00 11.19 -8.94
CA PRO A 253 -0.77 9.89 -9.58
C PRO A 253 0.67 9.69 -10.09
N GLY A 254 1.47 10.75 -10.14
CA GLY A 254 2.81 10.75 -10.74
C GLY A 254 2.75 10.73 -12.27
N VAL A 255 3.91 10.55 -12.91
CA VAL A 255 3.99 10.32 -14.36
C VAL A 255 3.63 8.86 -14.61
N LEU A 256 2.34 8.57 -14.71
CA LEU A 256 1.85 7.31 -15.24
C LEU A 256 1.35 7.55 -16.66
N THR A 257 1.79 6.69 -17.59
CA THR A 257 1.46 6.72 -19.03
C THR A 257 0.03 6.26 -19.33
N SER A 258 -0.85 6.28 -18.32
CA SER A 258 -2.05 5.47 -18.27
C SER A 258 -3.26 6.28 -17.79
N PHE A 259 -4.19 6.54 -18.71
CA PHE A 259 -5.37 7.40 -18.53
C PHE A 259 -6.47 6.66 -17.76
N MET A 260 -6.46 6.70 -16.42
CA MET A 260 -7.40 5.92 -15.62
C MET A 260 -8.13 6.73 -14.56
N PRO A 261 -9.44 6.48 -14.33
CA PRO A 261 -10.13 7.02 -13.18
C PRO A 261 -9.56 6.40 -11.91
N TYR A 262 -9.27 7.22 -10.91
CA TYR A 262 -8.76 6.77 -9.62
C TYR A 262 -9.89 6.80 -8.59
N ARG A 263 -10.12 5.70 -7.87
CA ARG A 263 -11.10 5.68 -6.77
C ARG A 263 -10.38 5.92 -5.46
N LEU A 264 -10.76 6.99 -4.77
CA LEU A 264 -10.32 7.25 -3.41
C LEU A 264 -11.20 6.43 -2.45
N GLU A 265 -10.55 5.68 -1.59
CA GLU A 265 -11.21 4.83 -0.60
C GLU A 265 -10.80 5.22 0.82
N ARG A 266 -11.74 5.07 1.76
CA ARG A 266 -11.51 5.19 3.20
C ARG A 266 -11.88 3.89 3.90
N SER A 267 -11.11 3.50 4.91
CA SER A 267 -11.49 2.39 5.78
C SER A 267 -12.71 2.73 6.64
N ASP A 268 -13.59 1.76 6.85
CA ASP A 268 -14.58 1.79 7.93
C ASP A 268 -14.00 1.28 9.26
N GLU A 269 -14.84 1.20 10.29
CA GLU A 269 -14.48 0.76 11.64
C GLU A 269 -13.99 -0.71 11.69
N SER A 270 -14.33 -1.52 10.67
CA SER A 270 -13.86 -2.90 10.55
C SER A 270 -12.53 -3.01 9.79
N GLY A 271 -12.00 -1.89 9.30
CA GLY A 271 -10.80 -1.83 8.46
C GLY A 271 -11.06 -2.09 6.98
N MET A 272 -12.32 -2.24 6.57
CA MET A 272 -12.69 -2.46 5.16
C MET A 272 -12.72 -1.15 4.40
N PHE A 273 -12.08 -1.10 3.24
CA PHE A 273 -12.03 0.12 2.41
C PHE A 273 -13.28 0.24 1.54
N GLN A 274 -13.90 1.43 1.58
CA GLN A 274 -15.05 1.79 0.75
C GLN A 274 -14.71 3.01 -0.10
N THR A 275 -15.14 3.01 -1.36
CA THR A 275 -14.97 4.17 -2.25
C THR A 275 -15.78 5.36 -1.73
N ILE A 276 -15.10 6.48 -1.48
CA ILE A 276 -15.72 7.74 -1.04
C ILE A 276 -15.71 8.80 -2.15
N HIS A 277 -14.84 8.64 -3.16
CA HIS A 277 -14.74 9.57 -4.29
C HIS A 277 -14.12 8.89 -5.50
N THR A 278 -14.43 9.40 -6.69
CA THR A 278 -13.77 9.00 -7.94
C THR A 278 -13.17 10.24 -8.60
N PHE A 279 -11.85 10.26 -8.66
CA PHE A 279 -11.09 11.23 -9.42
C PHE A 279 -11.22 10.93 -10.92
N PRO A 280 -11.57 11.90 -11.76
CA PRO A 280 -11.70 11.70 -13.20
C PRO A 280 -10.36 11.29 -13.83
N ALA A 281 -10.40 10.54 -14.93
CA ALA A 281 -9.20 10.30 -15.74
C ALA A 281 -8.76 11.64 -16.36
N GLN A 282 -7.73 12.28 -15.81
CA GLN A 282 -7.19 13.53 -16.34
C GLN A 282 -5.76 13.32 -16.83
N SER A 283 -5.50 13.80 -18.06
CA SER A 283 -4.16 14.10 -18.55
C SER A 283 -3.68 15.32 -17.77
N PHE A 284 -2.65 15.26 -16.94
CA PHE A 284 -1.61 16.29 -16.78
C PHE A 284 -0.71 15.88 -15.62
N ALA A 285 0.60 15.88 -15.87
CA ALA A 285 1.63 15.49 -14.91
C ALA A 285 1.77 16.44 -13.70
N ASP A 286 1.06 17.58 -13.69
CA ASP A 286 1.25 18.67 -12.72
C ASP A 286 -0.01 19.09 -11.94
N GLU A 287 -1.20 18.54 -12.24
CA GLU A 287 -2.40 18.88 -11.47
C GLU A 287 -2.60 17.93 -10.28
N GLN A 288 -2.46 18.47 -9.07
CA GLN A 288 -2.77 17.75 -7.84
C GLN A 288 -4.29 17.55 -7.74
N MET A 289 -4.73 16.31 -7.63
CA MET A 289 -6.15 15.98 -7.44
C MET A 289 -6.49 16.13 -5.95
N LEU A 290 -7.59 16.81 -5.66
CA LEU A 290 -7.98 17.14 -4.30
C LEU A 290 -9.41 16.69 -4.01
N PHE A 291 -9.61 16.17 -2.80
CA PHE A 291 -10.91 15.79 -2.29
C PHE A 291 -11.02 16.15 -0.81
N ALA A 292 -12.14 16.76 -0.43
CA ALA A 292 -12.45 17.07 0.96
C ALA A 292 -13.40 16.02 1.53
N ASP A 293 -12.89 15.14 2.39
CA ASP A 293 -13.70 14.15 3.07
C ASP A 293 -14.37 14.74 4.32
N GLU A 294 -15.59 15.25 4.12
CA GLU A 294 -16.45 15.79 5.19
C GLU A 294 -17.08 14.70 6.07
N GLY A 295 -17.02 13.44 5.62
CA GLY A 295 -17.53 12.28 6.34
C GLY A 295 -16.48 11.62 7.24
N ALA A 296 -15.27 12.16 7.34
CA ALA A 296 -14.17 11.61 8.14
C ALA A 296 -14.61 11.46 9.60
N GLN A 297 -14.35 10.30 10.19
CA GLN A 297 -14.75 10.00 11.56
C GLN A 297 -13.74 10.58 12.55
N ARG A 298 -14.17 10.84 13.79
CA ARG A 298 -13.23 11.22 14.85
C ARG A 298 -12.30 10.04 15.15
N GLY A 299 -11.00 10.30 15.23
CA GLY A 299 -9.98 9.26 15.43
C GLY A 299 -9.12 9.04 14.19
N ILE A 300 -8.57 7.84 14.04
CA ILE A 300 -7.71 7.50 12.91
C ILE A 300 -8.59 7.18 11.70
N ASN A 301 -8.30 7.81 10.57
CA ASN A 301 -8.88 7.50 9.27
C ASN A 301 -7.76 7.02 8.36
N LEU A 302 -7.99 5.91 7.64
CA LEU A 302 -7.06 5.36 6.67
C LEU A 302 -7.59 5.58 5.26
N TYR A 303 -6.73 6.03 4.35
CA TYR A 303 -7.07 6.31 2.96
C TYR A 303 -6.14 5.57 2.01
N ARG A 304 -6.66 5.13 0.87
CA ARG A 304 -5.87 4.63 -0.27
C ARG A 304 -6.54 5.02 -1.57
N VAL A 305 -5.80 4.92 -2.66
CA VAL A 305 -6.32 5.11 -4.02
C VAL A 305 -6.25 3.80 -4.79
N GLU A 306 -7.36 3.40 -5.41
CA GLU A 306 -7.46 2.35 -6.42
C GLU A 306 -7.28 2.96 -7.83
N GLY A 307 -6.42 2.37 -8.66
CA GLY A 307 -6.40 2.55 -10.11
C GLY A 307 -6.62 1.20 -10.81
N ARG A 308 -6.99 1.19 -12.10
CA ARG A 308 -7.09 -0.04 -12.90
C ARG A 308 -6.38 0.13 -14.21
N ASP A 309 -5.44 -0.73 -14.56
CA ASP A 309 -4.73 -0.65 -15.84
C ASP A 309 -5.59 -1.05 -17.06
N ALA A 310 -5.02 -0.95 -18.26
CA ALA A 310 -5.75 -1.18 -19.51
C ALA A 310 -6.13 -2.65 -19.68
N GLU A 311 -5.38 -3.52 -19.01
CA GLU A 311 -5.58 -4.95 -18.90
C GLU A 311 -6.59 -5.31 -17.79
N GLY A 312 -7.09 -4.32 -17.04
CA GLY A 312 -8.09 -4.48 -15.99
C GLY A 312 -7.53 -4.86 -14.62
N ASN A 313 -6.20 -4.93 -14.47
CA ASN A 313 -5.58 -5.21 -13.18
C ASN A 313 -5.77 -4.02 -12.23
N ILE A 314 -6.10 -4.32 -10.99
CA ILE A 314 -6.28 -3.32 -9.95
C ILE A 314 -4.91 -2.92 -9.40
N HIS A 315 -4.71 -1.64 -9.13
CA HIS A 315 -3.51 -1.10 -8.48
C HIS A 315 -3.90 -0.27 -7.25
N TYR A 316 -3.16 -0.36 -6.15
CA TYR A 316 -3.41 0.48 -4.96
C TYR A 316 -2.21 1.34 -4.58
N SER A 317 -2.46 2.58 -4.17
CA SER A 317 -1.46 3.42 -3.49
C SER A 317 -1.07 2.83 -2.15
N PRO A 318 0.05 3.27 -1.54
CA PRO A 318 0.23 3.14 -0.10
C PRO A 318 -0.98 3.68 0.66
N VAL A 319 -1.28 3.07 1.82
CA VAL A 319 -2.29 3.57 2.75
C VAL A 319 -1.72 4.74 3.53
N VAL A 320 -2.46 5.84 3.63
CA VAL A 320 -2.10 6.97 4.49
C VAL A 320 -3.06 7.06 5.67
N SER A 321 -2.51 7.29 6.86
CA SER A 321 -3.27 7.49 8.09
C SER A 321 -3.31 8.96 8.48
N VAL A 322 -4.44 9.45 8.95
CA VAL A 322 -4.58 10.77 9.58
C VAL A 322 -5.44 10.68 10.82
N LYS A 323 -5.00 11.33 11.90
CA LYS A 323 -5.80 11.46 13.13
C LYS A 323 -6.67 12.72 13.02
N HIS A 324 -7.96 12.53 12.87
CA HIS A 324 -8.97 13.59 12.85
C HIS A 324 -9.44 13.86 14.29
N LEU A 325 -9.11 15.05 14.82
CA LEU A 325 -9.19 15.29 16.27
C LEU A 325 -10.61 15.64 16.76
N ALA A 326 -11.41 16.33 15.94
CA ALA A 326 -12.84 16.61 16.09
C ALA A 326 -13.28 17.58 14.98
N LYS A 327 -14.60 17.69 14.71
CA LYS A 327 -15.21 18.77 13.90
C LYS A 327 -15.00 20.14 14.56
N GLY A 328 -13.77 20.67 14.45
CA GLY A 328 -13.44 22.04 14.83
C GLY A 328 -14.02 23.04 13.83
N GLY A 329 -14.04 24.33 14.19
CA GLY A 329 -14.48 25.39 13.28
C GLY A 329 -13.59 25.44 12.03
N ALA A 330 -14.21 25.27 10.87
CA ALA A 330 -13.56 25.19 9.57
C ALA A 330 -12.67 26.43 9.31
N GLN A 331 -11.41 26.21 8.90
CA GLN A 331 -10.45 27.30 8.62
C GLN A 331 -10.27 27.49 7.11
N PRO A 332 -10.14 28.74 6.63
CA PRO A 332 -9.69 29.01 5.26
C PRO A 332 -8.28 28.46 5.02
N TYR A 333 -8.01 27.99 3.80
CA TYR A 333 -6.66 27.58 3.38
C TYR A 333 -6.45 27.80 1.88
N LEU A 334 -5.18 27.81 1.46
CA LEU A 334 -4.77 27.98 0.08
C LEU A 334 -3.99 26.75 -0.42
N PHE A 335 -4.13 26.45 -1.70
CA PHE A 335 -3.25 25.51 -2.39
C PHE A 335 -3.02 25.88 -3.88
N PRO A 336 -1.84 25.58 -4.43
CA PRO A 336 -0.62 25.32 -3.69
C PRO A 336 -0.21 26.57 -2.88
N THR A 337 0.57 26.41 -1.82
CA THR A 337 1.12 27.56 -1.05
C THR A 337 2.36 28.18 -1.70
N VAL A 338 2.84 27.57 -2.80
CA VAL A 338 3.91 28.06 -3.66
C VAL A 338 3.41 28.00 -5.10
N SER A 339 3.38 29.12 -5.82
CA SER A 339 2.87 29.16 -7.20
C SER A 339 3.49 30.28 -8.04
N SER A 340 3.51 30.11 -9.36
CA SER A 340 3.86 31.15 -10.34
C SER A 340 2.68 31.58 -11.23
N THR A 341 1.55 30.87 -11.17
CA THR A 341 0.40 31.08 -12.05
C THR A 341 -0.85 31.40 -11.27
N PHE A 342 -1.41 30.44 -10.54
CA PHE A 342 -2.63 30.60 -9.76
C PHE A 342 -2.56 29.86 -8.44
N VAL A 343 -3.36 30.30 -7.47
CA VAL A 343 -3.66 29.58 -6.24
C VAL A 343 -5.16 29.49 -6.05
N ASN A 344 -5.63 28.42 -5.41
CA ASN A 344 -7.02 28.22 -5.04
C ASN A 344 -7.17 28.50 -3.54
N LEU A 345 -7.99 29.48 -3.20
CA LEU A 345 -8.41 29.80 -1.85
C LEU A 345 -9.70 29.06 -1.54
N ILE A 346 -9.66 28.20 -0.52
CA ILE A 346 -10.82 27.49 -0.02
C ILE A 346 -11.37 28.21 1.20
N LEU A 347 -12.63 28.63 1.09
CA LEU A 347 -13.37 29.31 2.13
C LEU A 347 -14.42 28.36 2.73
N PRO A 348 -14.47 28.25 4.07
CA PRO A 348 -15.43 27.37 4.73
C PRO A 348 -16.89 27.82 4.52
N PRO A 349 -17.88 26.92 4.66
CA PRO A 349 -19.27 27.32 4.82
C PRO A 349 -19.41 28.34 5.96
N GLY A 350 -20.26 29.34 5.78
CA GLY A 350 -20.46 30.41 6.77
C GLY A 350 -19.40 31.52 6.73
N PHE A 351 -18.41 31.45 5.84
CA PHE A 351 -17.37 32.50 5.75
C PHE A 351 -17.97 33.86 5.35
N SER A 352 -17.80 34.86 6.22
CA SER A 352 -18.35 36.22 6.02
C SER A 352 -17.35 37.28 6.49
N THR A 353 -16.31 37.53 5.69
CA THR A 353 -15.38 38.65 5.88
C THR A 353 -14.60 38.94 4.59
N SER A 354 -13.73 39.94 4.62
CA SER A 354 -12.76 40.21 3.56
C SER A 354 -11.57 39.25 3.62
N VAL A 355 -11.03 38.94 2.45
CA VAL A 355 -9.73 38.29 2.28
C VAL A 355 -8.79 39.34 1.72
N VAL A 356 -7.64 39.52 2.37
CA VAL A 356 -6.62 40.50 1.99
C VAL A 356 -5.29 39.79 1.81
N ILE A 357 -4.64 39.95 0.65
CA ILE A 357 -3.29 39.46 0.42
C ILE A 357 -2.32 40.64 0.45
N CYS A 358 -1.34 40.56 1.34
CA CYS A 358 -0.26 41.53 1.44
C CYS A 358 1.07 40.92 1.00
N ASP A 359 1.95 41.73 0.42
CA ASP A 359 3.36 41.37 0.26
C ASP A 359 4.11 41.39 1.61
N ALA A 360 5.41 41.04 1.59
CA ALA A 360 6.26 41.01 2.77
C ALA A 360 6.42 42.38 3.47
N ALA A 361 6.17 43.50 2.78
CA ALA A 361 6.19 44.84 3.34
C ALA A 361 4.83 45.26 3.92
N GLY A 362 3.81 44.39 3.83
CA GLY A 362 2.44 44.67 4.29
C GLY A 362 1.59 45.42 3.27
N LYS A 363 2.08 45.68 2.06
CA LYS A 363 1.30 46.35 1.01
C LYS A 363 0.24 45.39 0.49
N VAL A 364 -1.01 45.84 0.46
CA VAL A 364 -2.12 45.08 -0.12
C VAL A 364 -1.93 44.96 -1.63
N VAL A 365 -1.89 43.73 -2.14
CA VAL A 365 -1.75 43.42 -3.57
C VAL A 365 -3.04 42.83 -4.15
N TRP A 366 -3.91 42.29 -3.30
CA TRP A 366 -5.21 41.76 -3.69
C TRP A 366 -6.17 41.79 -2.51
N GLN A 367 -7.44 42.06 -2.76
CA GLN A 367 -8.48 42.00 -1.74
C GLN A 367 -9.85 41.69 -2.35
N LYS A 368 -10.68 40.95 -1.61
CA LYS A 368 -12.08 40.69 -1.98
C LYS A 368 -12.93 40.46 -0.73
N MET A 369 -14.13 41.02 -0.72
CA MET A 369 -15.12 40.78 0.33
C MET A 369 -15.97 39.57 -0.01
N TYR A 370 -16.23 38.72 0.98
CA TYR A 370 -17.16 37.61 0.87
C TYR A 370 -18.29 37.76 1.87
N VAL A 371 -19.48 37.42 1.39
CA VAL A 371 -20.67 37.27 2.22
C VAL A 371 -20.90 35.80 2.53
N GLU A 372 -21.60 35.56 3.62
CA GLU A 372 -21.94 34.23 4.10
C GLU A 372 -22.58 33.36 2.99
N ALA A 373 -22.14 32.11 2.90
CA ALA A 373 -22.80 31.08 2.09
C ALA A 373 -22.83 29.75 2.83
N GLY A 374 -23.91 28.99 2.66
CA GLY A 374 -24.09 27.67 3.27
C GLY A 374 -23.22 26.56 2.67
N PHE A 375 -22.32 26.87 1.74
CA PHE A 375 -21.45 25.90 1.07
C PHE A 375 -20.02 26.40 1.00
N ARG A 376 -19.07 25.46 0.90
CA ARG A 376 -17.64 25.75 0.75
C ARG A 376 -17.37 26.42 -0.59
N ARG A 377 -16.60 27.51 -0.59
CA ARG A 377 -16.25 28.25 -1.81
C ARG A 377 -14.81 27.98 -2.22
N ASN A 378 -14.57 27.83 -3.51
CA ASN A 378 -13.24 27.80 -4.11
C ASN A 378 -13.05 29.06 -4.97
N GLU A 379 -12.10 29.91 -4.61
CA GLU A 379 -11.71 31.08 -5.38
C GLU A 379 -10.34 30.86 -6.03
N ARG A 380 -10.29 30.90 -7.36
CA ARG A 380 -9.03 30.89 -8.10
C ARG A 380 -8.46 32.30 -8.20
N ILE A 381 -7.28 32.51 -7.64
CA ILE A 381 -6.56 33.78 -7.62
C ILE A 381 -5.37 33.70 -8.58
N ASP A 382 -5.35 34.55 -9.60
CA ASP A 382 -4.23 34.71 -10.52
C ASP A 382 -3.09 35.47 -9.83
N VAL A 383 -1.93 34.83 -9.71
CA VAL A 383 -0.72 35.37 -9.09
C VAL A 383 0.39 35.67 -10.10
N THR A 384 0.12 35.53 -11.41
CA THR A 384 1.11 35.85 -12.47
C THR A 384 1.60 37.29 -12.42
N ARG A 385 0.75 38.19 -11.91
CA ARG A 385 1.05 39.62 -11.74
C ARG A 385 1.76 39.95 -10.43
N PHE A 386 1.91 38.98 -9.53
CA PHE A 386 2.57 39.20 -8.25
C PHE A 386 4.10 39.18 -8.48
N ALA A 387 4.83 40.00 -7.72
CA ALA A 387 6.27 39.91 -7.72
C ALA A 387 6.71 38.59 -7.08
N SER A 388 7.90 38.08 -7.43
CA SER A 388 8.45 36.93 -6.70
C SER A 388 8.71 37.32 -5.25
N GLY A 389 8.24 36.53 -4.30
CA GLY A 389 8.38 36.87 -2.88
C GLY A 389 7.41 36.16 -1.95
N LEU A 390 7.48 36.55 -0.68
CA LEU A 390 6.59 36.08 0.38
C LEU A 390 5.37 36.98 0.47
N TYR A 391 4.22 36.35 0.66
CA TYR A 391 2.92 36.98 0.81
C TYR A 391 2.20 36.39 2.03
N ARG A 392 1.30 37.19 2.61
CA ARG A 392 0.45 36.74 3.71
C ARG A 392 -1.00 37.08 3.41
N VAL A 393 -1.87 36.11 3.63
CA VAL A 393 -3.32 36.21 3.45
C VAL A 393 -3.97 36.39 4.80
N TYR A 394 -4.73 37.46 4.95
CA TYR A 394 -5.41 37.89 6.16
C TYR A 394 -6.93 37.85 5.99
N PHE A 395 -7.61 37.72 7.12
CA PHE A 395 -9.07 37.70 7.21
C PHE A 395 -9.53 38.72 8.27
N PRO A 396 -9.50 40.03 7.95
CA PRO A 396 -9.75 41.09 8.93
C PRO A 396 -11.07 40.88 9.69
N GLY A 397 -11.10 41.19 10.98
CA GLY A 397 -12.32 41.09 11.78
C GLY A 397 -12.83 39.66 12.03
N SER A 398 -12.02 38.64 11.77
CA SER A 398 -12.35 37.25 12.09
C SER A 398 -11.28 36.58 12.95
N ASN A 399 -11.60 35.40 13.50
CA ASN A 399 -10.65 34.57 14.25
C ASN A 399 -9.89 33.58 13.36
N TYR A 400 -9.96 33.74 12.03
CA TYR A 400 -9.25 32.85 11.11
C TYR A 400 -7.75 33.12 11.12
N LYS A 401 -6.97 32.04 11.10
CA LYS A 401 -5.51 32.13 11.06
C LYS A 401 -5.05 32.65 9.71
N SER A 402 -4.07 33.56 9.70
CA SER A 402 -3.44 34.01 8.45
C SER A 402 -2.73 32.87 7.73
N VAL A 403 -2.74 32.88 6.40
CA VAL A 403 -2.09 31.85 5.58
C VAL A 403 -0.89 32.42 4.83
N GLY A 404 0.21 31.66 4.75
CA GLY A 404 1.39 32.06 3.97
C GLY A 404 1.27 31.65 2.50
N LEU A 405 1.78 32.50 1.61
CA LEU A 405 1.85 32.28 0.17
C LEU A 405 3.25 32.66 -0.34
N VAL A 406 3.81 31.87 -1.25
CA VAL A 406 5.07 32.18 -1.93
C VAL A 406 4.80 32.28 -3.42
N CYS A 407 5.06 33.44 -4.01
CA CYS A 407 4.99 33.62 -5.46
C CYS A 407 6.38 33.47 -6.07
N ARG A 408 6.50 32.68 -7.13
CA ARG A 408 7.73 32.51 -7.92
C ARG A 408 7.48 33.00 -9.35
N ARG A 409 8.50 33.53 -10.01
CA ARG A 409 8.44 33.75 -11.46
C ARG A 409 9.12 32.58 -12.15
#